data_AF-A0A3R6ZE60-F1
#
_entry.id   AF-A0A3R6ZE60-F1
#
_cell.length_a   1.000
_cell.length_b   1.000
_cell.length_c   1.000
_cell.angle_alpha   90.00
_cell.angle_beta   90.00
_cell.angle_gamma   90.00
#
_symmetry.space_group_name_H-M   'P 1'
#
loop_
_entity.id
_entity.type
_entity.pdbx_description
1 polymer ?
#
loop_
_entity_poly.entity_id
_entity_poly.type
_entity_poly.pdbx_seq_one_letter_code
_entity_poly.pdbx_strand_id
1 'polypeptide(L)'
;VLFTQGVNEMQSLAHAMHSASTAIQDEINHESFERLGHYFVRFKKIKFAHLPRPRDGYGSPFQPNVSELETMWTQITASIAHQPMHKKNVRLLMATSEFCRRLGGGRATCCKSGKDRTAMSVTLEQARLLVQDFKALNLKHVIETMRLCGVRRDNVFKNIQSHTYAFNELQRKLLPECYKPPVGTYKKGST
;
A
#
# COMPACT_ATOMS: atom_id res chain seq x y z
N VAL A 1 12.61 -3.46 -3.08
CA VAL A 1 11.60 -4.47 -3.51
C VAL A 1 10.41 -3.74 -4.09
N LEU A 2 9.69 -4.34 -5.03
CA LEU A 2 8.56 -3.73 -5.74
C LEU A 2 7.36 -4.68 -5.72
N PHE A 3 6.31 -4.31 -4.99
CA PHE A 3 5.05 -5.04 -5.02
C PHE A 3 4.01 -4.26 -5.83
N THR A 4 3.31 -4.95 -6.71
CA THR A 4 2.34 -4.37 -7.65
C THR A 4 1.03 -5.13 -7.60
N GLN A 5 -0.08 -4.41 -7.75
CA GLN A 5 -1.41 -5.01 -7.80
C GLN A 5 -2.34 -4.11 -8.61
N GLY A 6 -2.92 -4.66 -9.66
CA GLY A 6 -4.04 -4.03 -10.36
C GLY A 6 -5.26 -3.88 -9.44
N VAL A 7 -5.77 -2.65 -9.28
CA VAL A 7 -6.93 -2.34 -8.43
C VAL A 7 -8.25 -2.15 -9.21
N ASN A 8 -8.21 -2.12 -10.55
CA ASN A 8 -9.37 -1.88 -11.43
C ASN A 8 -9.81 -3.14 -12.20
N GLU A 9 -11.11 -3.40 -12.37
CA GLU A 9 -11.59 -4.62 -13.08
C GLU A 9 -11.49 -4.58 -14.60
N MET A 10 -11.56 -3.41 -15.26
CA MET A 10 -11.30 -3.37 -16.71
C MET A 10 -9.87 -3.81 -17.04
N GLN A 11 -8.94 -3.55 -16.12
CA GLN A 11 -7.58 -4.08 -16.20
C GLN A 11 -7.56 -5.57 -15.86
N SER A 12 -8.37 -6.06 -14.89
CA SER A 12 -8.51 -7.49 -14.59
C SER A 12 -9.18 -8.30 -15.71
N LEU A 13 -10.15 -7.73 -16.46
CA LEU A 13 -10.79 -8.34 -17.63
C LEU A 13 -9.83 -8.35 -18.82
N ALA A 14 -9.14 -7.22 -19.08
CA ALA A 14 -8.04 -7.18 -20.04
C ALA A 14 -6.91 -8.17 -19.67
N HIS A 15 -6.62 -8.34 -18.38
CA HIS A 15 -5.66 -9.32 -17.84
C HIS A 15 -6.14 -10.77 -17.93
N ALA A 16 -7.45 -11.00 -17.79
CA ALA A 16 -8.07 -12.32 -18.03
C ALA A 16 -8.04 -12.69 -19.52
N MET A 17 -8.05 -11.70 -20.42
CA MET A 17 -7.88 -11.86 -21.87
C MET A 17 -6.41 -11.82 -22.33
N HIS A 18 -5.51 -11.18 -21.56
CA HIS A 18 -4.07 -11.06 -21.80
C HIS A 18 -3.27 -11.67 -20.64
N SER A 19 -3.22 -13.01 -20.61
CA SER A 19 -2.54 -13.83 -19.59
C SER A 19 -1.10 -13.40 -19.29
N ALA A 20 -0.35 -12.92 -20.30
CA ALA A 20 1.05 -12.53 -20.18
C ALA A 20 1.31 -11.36 -19.19
N SER A 21 0.40 -10.40 -19.11
CA SER A 21 0.62 -9.20 -18.28
C SER A 21 0.32 -9.43 -16.80
N THR A 22 -0.55 -10.38 -16.47
CA THR A 22 -0.72 -10.87 -15.08
C THR A 22 0.49 -11.71 -14.66
N ALA A 23 1.01 -12.54 -15.56
CA ALA A 23 2.20 -13.35 -15.30
C ALA A 23 3.42 -12.51 -14.93
N ILE A 24 3.68 -11.41 -15.65
CA ILE A 24 4.77 -10.48 -15.33
C ILE A 24 4.57 -9.82 -13.96
N GLN A 25 3.34 -9.42 -13.62
CA GLN A 25 3.05 -8.83 -12.31
C GLN A 25 3.38 -9.81 -11.18
N ASP A 26 2.97 -11.07 -11.34
CA ASP A 26 3.19 -12.13 -10.37
C ASP A 26 4.67 -12.48 -10.26
N GLU A 27 5.40 -12.52 -11.38
CA GLU A 27 6.86 -12.70 -11.41
C GLU A 27 7.60 -11.58 -10.66
N ILE A 28 7.27 -10.31 -10.93
CA ILE A 28 7.84 -9.15 -10.23
C ILE A 28 7.59 -9.24 -8.72
N ASN A 29 6.37 -9.62 -8.33
CA ASN A 29 5.99 -9.78 -6.93
C ASN A 29 6.75 -10.94 -6.28
N HIS A 30 6.92 -12.06 -6.98
CA HIS A 30 7.66 -13.23 -6.50
C HIS A 30 9.14 -12.92 -6.29
N GLU A 31 9.81 -12.33 -7.28
CA GLU A 31 11.21 -11.92 -7.19
C GLU A 31 11.43 -10.89 -6.07
N SER A 32 10.48 -9.96 -5.91
CA SER A 32 10.50 -8.99 -4.81
C SER A 32 10.30 -9.63 -3.45
N PHE A 33 9.47 -10.67 -3.36
CA PHE A 33 9.27 -11.46 -2.15
C PHE A 33 10.54 -12.23 -1.77
N GLU A 34 11.20 -12.90 -2.71
CA GLU A 34 12.45 -13.61 -2.44
C GLU A 34 13.55 -12.66 -1.97
N ARG A 35 13.73 -11.52 -2.66
CA ARG A 35 14.68 -10.47 -2.25
C ARG A 35 14.38 -9.94 -0.84
N LEU A 36 13.12 -9.70 -0.52
CA LEU A 36 12.70 -9.26 0.81
C LEU A 36 12.99 -10.33 1.87
N GLY A 37 12.78 -11.60 1.54
CA GLY A 37 13.06 -12.74 2.40
C GLY A 37 14.55 -12.87 2.71
N HIS A 38 15.40 -12.78 1.69
CA HIS A 38 16.86 -12.76 1.89
C HIS A 38 17.30 -11.59 2.77
N TYR A 39 16.73 -10.40 2.57
CA TYR A 39 16.99 -9.25 3.44
C TYR A 39 16.54 -9.55 4.88
N PHE A 40 15.33 -10.08 5.07
CA PHE A 40 14.79 -10.36 6.39
C PHE A 40 15.62 -11.42 7.16
N VAL A 41 16.09 -12.47 6.48
CA VAL A 41 17.02 -13.46 7.08
C VAL A 41 18.29 -12.79 7.60
N ARG A 42 18.84 -11.81 6.88
CA ARG A 42 20.02 -11.04 7.34
C ARG A 42 19.64 -10.08 8.47
N PHE A 43 18.50 -9.40 8.36
CA PHE A 43 17.99 -8.48 9.37
C PHE A 43 17.86 -9.14 10.75
N LYS A 44 17.36 -10.38 10.81
CA LYS A 44 17.22 -11.15 12.07
C LYS A 44 18.55 -11.45 12.77
N LYS A 45 19.67 -11.42 12.05
CA LYS A 45 21.01 -11.65 12.62
C LYS A 45 21.60 -10.38 13.25
N ILE A 46 21.00 -9.22 13.00
CA ILE A 46 21.48 -7.94 13.55
C ILE A 46 21.20 -7.89 15.05
N LYS A 47 22.24 -7.63 15.84
CA LYS A 47 22.12 -7.46 17.29
C LYS A 47 21.73 -6.02 17.62
N PHE A 48 20.45 -5.65 17.40
CA PHE A 48 19.95 -4.28 17.59
C PHE A 48 20.24 -3.68 18.97
N ALA A 49 20.28 -4.50 20.03
CA ALA A 49 20.64 -4.06 21.39
C ALA A 49 22.08 -3.52 21.51
N HIS A 50 22.97 -3.86 20.58
CA HIS A 50 24.38 -3.45 20.57
C HIS A 50 24.65 -2.30 19.60
N LEU A 51 23.63 -1.80 18.89
CA LEU A 51 23.80 -0.66 17.99
C LEU A 51 23.99 0.63 18.81
N PRO A 52 24.89 1.53 18.39
CA PRO A 52 25.12 2.79 19.06
C PRO A 52 23.83 3.63 19.07
N ARG A 53 23.53 4.24 20.21
CA ARG A 53 22.38 5.15 20.35
C ARG A 53 22.67 6.46 19.60
N PRO A 54 21.64 7.13 19.04
CA PRO A 54 21.81 8.45 18.45
C PRO A 54 22.47 9.40 19.45
N ARG A 55 23.50 10.14 19.00
CA ARG A 55 24.39 10.94 19.84
C ARG A 55 23.70 12.16 20.47
N ASP A 56 22.58 12.59 19.89
CA ASP A 56 22.00 13.92 20.12
C ASP A 56 20.67 13.89 20.91
N GLY A 57 20.35 12.78 21.58
CA GLY A 57 19.22 12.71 22.53
C GLY A 57 17.81 12.75 21.93
N TYR A 58 17.66 13.00 20.63
CA TYR A 58 16.39 12.91 19.93
C TYR A 58 16.19 11.51 19.32
N GLY A 59 15.16 10.81 19.79
CA GLY A 59 14.71 9.52 19.27
C GLY A 59 15.18 8.31 20.10
N SER A 60 14.27 7.36 20.32
CA SER A 60 14.63 6.05 20.87
C SER A 60 15.47 5.26 19.85
N PRO A 61 16.46 4.47 20.28
CA PRO A 61 17.15 3.54 19.38
C PRO A 61 16.14 2.67 18.63
N PHE A 62 16.37 2.45 17.33
CA PHE A 62 15.51 1.56 16.54
C PHE A 62 15.59 0.13 17.11
N GLN A 63 14.51 -0.30 17.75
CA GLN A 63 14.36 -1.63 18.33
C GLN A 63 13.15 -2.33 17.70
N PRO A 64 13.35 -3.11 16.62
CA PRO A 64 12.27 -3.82 15.97
C PRO A 64 11.82 -5.03 16.81
N ASN A 65 10.51 -5.29 16.83
CA ASN A 65 9.97 -6.51 17.40
C ASN A 65 10.10 -7.67 16.38
N VAL A 66 11.14 -8.49 16.54
CA VAL A 66 11.44 -9.60 15.62
C VAL A 66 10.34 -10.66 15.60
N SER A 67 9.71 -10.95 16.74
CA SER A 67 8.62 -11.94 16.83
C SER A 67 7.37 -11.49 16.05
N GLU A 68 7.04 -10.20 16.16
CA GLU A 68 5.96 -9.58 15.36
C GLU A 68 6.29 -9.66 13.86
N LEU A 69 7.53 -9.35 13.48
CA LEU A 69 8.00 -9.44 12.10
C LEU A 69 7.91 -10.87 11.54
N GLU A 70 8.28 -11.90 12.31
CA GLU A 70 8.14 -13.31 11.88
C GLU A 70 6.67 -13.69 11.65
N THR A 71 5.78 -13.20 12.52
CA THR A 71 4.34 -13.40 12.36
C THR A 71 3.82 -12.75 11.08
N MET A 72 4.21 -11.49 10.83
CA MET A 72 3.87 -10.78 9.60
C MET A 72 4.44 -11.49 8.36
N TRP A 73 5.68 -11.96 8.43
CA TRP A 73 6.34 -12.66 7.33
C TRP A 73 5.61 -13.95 6.96
N THR A 74 5.18 -14.73 7.96
CA THR A 74 4.35 -15.92 7.76
C THR A 74 3.03 -15.58 7.05
N GLN A 75 2.36 -14.50 7.45
CA GLN A 75 1.12 -14.04 6.81
C GLN A 75 1.33 -13.59 5.36
N ILE A 76 2.43 -12.89 5.06
CA ILE A 76 2.80 -12.49 3.69
C ILE A 76 3.08 -13.72 2.84
N THR A 77 3.84 -14.68 3.37
CA THR A 77 4.19 -15.93 2.69
C THR A 77 2.92 -16.71 2.33
N ALA A 78 1.99 -16.89 3.28
CA ALA A 78 0.71 -17.53 3.02
C ALA A 78 -0.14 -16.77 1.98
N SER A 79 -0.10 -15.44 2.01
CA SER A 79 -0.84 -14.59 1.06
C SER A 79 -0.34 -14.71 -0.38
N ILE A 80 0.96 -14.97 -0.57
CA ILE A 80 1.57 -15.18 -1.88
C ILE A 80 1.37 -16.63 -2.35
N ALA A 81 1.59 -17.61 -1.46
CA ALA A 81 1.47 -19.03 -1.79
C ALA A 81 0.04 -19.46 -2.13
N HIS A 82 -0.97 -18.87 -1.48
CA HIS A 82 -2.38 -19.22 -1.68
C HIS A 82 -3.15 -18.15 -2.45
N GLN A 83 -2.47 -17.31 -3.24
CA GLN A 83 -3.15 -16.27 -4.00
C GLN A 83 -4.11 -16.92 -5.02
N PRO A 84 -5.44 -16.75 -4.89
CA PRO A 84 -6.37 -17.32 -5.84
C PRO A 84 -6.15 -16.67 -7.19
N MET A 85 -6.06 -17.48 -8.25
CA MET A 85 -6.03 -17.00 -9.62
C MET A 85 -7.21 -16.03 -9.81
N HIS A 86 -6.91 -14.80 -10.24
CA HIS A 86 -7.89 -13.73 -10.53
C HIS A 86 -8.51 -12.97 -9.33
N LYS A 87 -8.14 -13.22 -8.07
CA LYS A 87 -8.64 -12.42 -6.92
C LYS A 87 -7.69 -11.29 -6.56
N LYS A 88 -8.20 -10.05 -6.53
CA LYS A 88 -7.41 -8.85 -6.16
C LYS A 88 -6.86 -8.96 -4.74
N ASN A 89 -5.55 -9.05 -4.58
CA ASN A 89 -4.91 -9.08 -3.27
C ASN A 89 -4.32 -7.71 -2.91
N VAL A 90 -5.18 -6.69 -2.78
CA VAL A 90 -4.73 -5.36 -2.33
C VAL A 90 -4.18 -5.40 -0.89
N ARG A 91 -4.54 -6.45 -0.13
CA ARG A 91 -3.97 -6.73 1.18
C ARG A 91 -2.47 -7.05 1.10
N LEU A 92 -1.98 -7.65 0.01
CA LEU A 92 -0.55 -7.88 -0.19
C LEU A 92 0.22 -6.56 -0.15
N LEU A 93 -0.23 -5.53 -0.88
CA LEU A 93 0.40 -4.20 -0.86
C LEU A 93 0.42 -3.62 0.56
N MET A 94 -0.67 -3.75 1.32
CA MET A 94 -0.74 -3.24 2.69
C MET A 94 0.19 -4.02 3.64
N ALA A 95 0.23 -5.34 3.52
CA ALA A 95 1.03 -6.21 4.39
C ALA A 95 2.54 -6.01 4.14
N THR A 96 2.97 -5.99 2.89
CA THR A 96 4.39 -5.78 2.54
C THR A 96 4.84 -4.38 2.88
N SER A 97 3.98 -3.37 2.68
CA SER A 97 4.25 -2.00 3.12
C SER A 97 4.39 -1.90 4.64
N GLU A 98 3.51 -2.53 5.42
CA GLU A 98 3.62 -2.52 6.90
C GLU A 98 4.90 -3.22 7.36
N PHE A 99 5.18 -4.40 6.79
CA PHE A 99 6.39 -5.15 7.10
C PHE A 99 7.66 -4.35 6.80
N CYS A 100 7.77 -3.73 5.61
CA CYS A 100 8.90 -2.86 5.28
C CYS A 100 9.04 -1.67 6.23
N ARG A 101 7.93 -1.09 6.71
CA ARG A 101 7.95 -0.01 7.71
C ARG A 101 8.50 -0.51 9.05
N ARG A 102 8.06 -1.69 9.51
CA ARG A 102 8.52 -2.32 10.76
C ARG A 102 9.99 -2.73 10.71
N LEU A 103 10.54 -2.94 9.51
CA LEU A 103 11.98 -3.11 9.26
C LEU A 103 12.78 -1.79 9.26
N GLY A 104 12.13 -0.63 9.41
CA GLY A 104 12.77 0.69 9.30
C GLY A 104 13.02 1.13 7.85
N GLY A 105 12.39 0.49 6.88
CA GLY A 105 12.56 0.79 5.46
C GLY A 105 11.76 2.02 4.99
N GLY A 106 12.34 2.76 4.05
CA GLY A 106 11.62 3.78 3.28
C GLY A 106 10.59 3.16 2.35
N ARG A 107 9.50 3.89 2.05
CA ARG A 107 8.42 3.41 1.20
C ARG A 107 7.95 4.49 0.24
N ALA A 108 7.59 4.05 -0.96
CA ALA A 108 6.98 4.88 -1.98
C ALA A 108 5.75 4.15 -2.55
N THR A 109 4.70 4.91 -2.84
CA THR A 109 3.47 4.42 -3.44
C THR A 109 3.22 5.19 -4.72
N CYS A 110 3.17 4.48 -5.85
CA CYS A 110 2.91 5.08 -7.15
C CYS A 110 1.80 4.34 -7.90
N CYS A 111 1.14 5.08 -8.78
CA CYS A 111 0.28 4.53 -9.83
C CYS A 111 0.63 5.24 -11.13
N LYS A 112 0.04 4.83 -12.27
CA LYS A 112 0.29 5.41 -13.60
C LYS A 112 0.47 6.94 -13.61
N SER A 113 -0.47 7.68 -13.03
CA SER A 113 -0.45 9.16 -13.00
C SER A 113 -0.13 9.75 -11.61
N GLY A 114 0.24 8.94 -10.63
CA GLY A 114 0.60 9.41 -9.27
C GLY A 114 -0.49 10.15 -8.48
N LYS A 115 -1.72 10.28 -9.01
CA LYS A 115 -2.78 11.11 -8.42
C LYS A 115 -3.86 10.29 -7.69
N ASP A 116 -4.75 9.61 -8.40
CA ASP A 116 -6.01 9.13 -7.82
C ASP A 116 -5.83 7.83 -7.04
N ARG A 117 -5.33 6.77 -7.69
CA ARG A 117 -5.09 5.48 -7.01
C ARG A 117 -4.00 5.61 -5.96
N THR A 118 -2.99 6.44 -6.22
CA THR A 118 -1.99 6.84 -5.21
C THR A 118 -2.66 7.50 -4.02
N ALA A 119 -3.58 8.47 -4.22
CA ALA A 119 -4.31 9.09 -3.11
C ALA A 119 -5.12 8.05 -2.32
N MET A 120 -5.80 7.12 -2.99
CA MET A 120 -6.57 6.07 -2.30
C MET A 120 -5.66 5.19 -1.44
N SER A 121 -4.51 4.76 -1.97
CA SER A 121 -3.54 3.93 -1.26
C SER A 121 -2.87 4.66 -0.11
N VAL A 122 -2.39 5.90 -0.34
CA VAL A 122 -1.72 6.74 0.67
C VAL A 122 -2.65 7.07 1.84
N THR A 123 -3.89 7.49 1.56
CA THR A 123 -4.86 7.83 2.62
C THR A 123 -5.28 6.60 3.44
N LEU A 124 -5.42 5.44 2.80
CA LEU A 124 -5.68 4.17 3.50
C LEU A 124 -4.53 3.81 4.43
N GLU A 125 -3.30 3.95 3.95
CA GLU A 125 -2.11 3.67 4.73
C GLU A 125 -1.92 4.62 5.91
N GLN A 126 -2.05 5.93 5.67
CA GLN A 126 -1.99 6.95 6.73
C GLN A 126 -3.06 6.71 7.80
N ALA A 127 -4.28 6.37 7.40
CA ALA A 127 -5.37 6.11 8.34
C ALA A 127 -5.08 4.86 9.20
N ARG A 128 -4.53 3.80 8.61
CA ARG A 128 -4.13 2.60 9.35
C ARG A 128 -3.07 2.93 10.41
N LEU A 129 -2.05 3.71 10.05
CA LEU A 129 -1.02 4.14 10.99
C LEU A 129 -1.60 4.98 12.13
N LEU A 130 -2.51 5.90 11.83
CA LEU A 130 -3.20 6.71 12.85
C LEU A 130 -4.00 5.84 13.84
N VAL A 131 -4.68 4.80 13.35
CA VAL A 131 -5.44 3.88 14.20
C VAL A 131 -4.49 2.98 15.03
N GLN A 132 -3.45 2.43 14.39
CA GLN A 132 -2.56 1.45 15.02
C GLN A 132 -1.60 2.09 16.02
N ASP A 133 -0.99 3.23 15.66
CA ASP A 133 0.11 3.82 16.43
C ASP A 133 -0.37 5.01 17.28
N PHE A 134 -1.44 5.70 16.85
CA PHE A 134 -1.95 6.91 17.50
C PHE A 134 -3.37 6.77 18.06
N LYS A 135 -3.93 5.55 18.06
CA LYS A 135 -5.24 5.22 18.63
C LYS A 135 -6.40 6.08 18.11
N ALA A 136 -6.30 6.58 16.88
CA ALA A 136 -7.40 7.31 16.26
C ALA A 136 -8.66 6.44 16.22
N LEU A 137 -9.81 7.04 16.56
CA LEU A 137 -11.09 6.35 16.53
C LEU A 137 -11.63 6.32 15.10
N ASN A 138 -12.04 5.13 14.65
CA ASN A 138 -12.71 4.88 13.36
C ASN A 138 -11.86 5.10 12.09
N LEU A 139 -11.26 4.01 11.62
CA LEU A 139 -10.49 3.94 10.37
C LEU A 139 -11.23 4.53 9.16
N LYS A 140 -12.52 4.20 9.00
CA LYS A 140 -13.30 4.60 7.83
C LYS A 140 -13.48 6.12 7.80
N HIS A 141 -13.83 6.72 8.93
CA HIS A 141 -14.02 8.17 9.04
C HIS A 141 -12.73 8.96 8.74
N VAL A 142 -11.60 8.46 9.23
CA VAL A 142 -10.27 9.05 8.98
C VAL A 142 -9.92 9.02 7.48
N ILE A 143 -10.17 7.89 6.81
CA ILE A 143 -9.98 7.75 5.36
C ILE A 143 -10.89 8.72 4.59
N GLU A 144 -12.18 8.75 4.93
CA GLU A 144 -13.16 9.60 4.26
C GLU A 144 -12.80 11.08 4.37
N THR A 145 -12.42 11.53 5.57
CA THR A 145 -11.98 12.91 5.82
C THR A 145 -10.78 13.27 4.96
N MET A 146 -9.72 12.45 4.98
CA MET A 146 -8.53 12.71 4.17
C MET A 146 -8.82 12.72 2.67
N ARG A 147 -9.75 11.88 2.20
CA ARG A 147 -10.12 11.84 0.78
C ARG A 147 -11.05 12.98 0.38
N LEU A 148 -11.85 13.52 1.29
CA LEU A 148 -12.77 14.62 1.06
C LEU A 148 -12.05 15.98 1.03
N CYS A 149 -11.24 16.27 2.05
CA CYS A 149 -10.63 17.58 2.27
C CYS A 149 -9.12 17.55 2.60
N GLY A 150 -8.46 16.39 2.53
CA GLY A 150 -7.03 16.27 2.80
C GLY A 150 -6.13 16.69 1.64
N VAL A 151 -4.83 16.83 1.92
CA VAL A 151 -3.79 17.32 0.99
C VAL A 151 -3.69 16.57 -0.34
N ARG A 152 -4.15 15.32 -0.39
CA ARG A 152 -4.17 14.55 -1.65
C ARG A 152 -5.13 15.13 -2.68
N ARG A 153 -6.10 15.97 -2.27
CA ARG A 153 -6.95 16.77 -3.16
C ARG A 153 -6.16 17.85 -3.89
N ASP A 154 -5.17 18.45 -3.23
CA ASP A 154 -4.31 19.48 -3.84
C ASP A 154 -3.37 18.86 -4.88
N ASN A 155 -2.92 17.61 -4.65
CA ASN A 155 -2.20 16.87 -5.67
C ASN A 155 -3.05 16.68 -6.93
N VAL A 156 -4.35 16.35 -6.79
CA VAL A 156 -5.26 16.23 -7.93
C VAL A 156 -5.42 17.59 -8.61
N PHE A 157 -5.66 18.65 -7.84
CA PHE A 157 -5.80 20.01 -8.37
C PHE A 157 -4.57 20.46 -9.15
N LYS A 158 -3.37 20.31 -8.60
CA LYS A 158 -2.13 20.70 -9.30
C LYS A 158 -1.91 19.93 -10.61
N ASN A 159 -2.40 18.69 -10.71
CA ASN A 159 -2.24 17.87 -11.92
C ASN A 159 -3.28 18.15 -12.99
N ILE A 160 -4.54 18.38 -12.63
CA ILE A 160 -5.66 18.45 -13.59
C ILE A 160 -6.58 19.66 -13.41
N GLN A 161 -6.18 20.64 -12.60
CA GLN A 161 -6.94 21.86 -12.28
C GLN A 161 -8.38 21.58 -11.79
N SER A 162 -8.54 20.46 -11.08
CA SER A 162 -9.81 20.02 -10.52
C SER A 162 -9.56 19.30 -9.21
N HIS A 163 -10.37 19.55 -8.20
CA HIS A 163 -10.23 18.82 -6.93
C HIS A 163 -10.80 17.40 -7.00
N THR A 164 -11.65 17.08 -7.98
CA THR A 164 -12.29 15.77 -8.10
C THR A 164 -11.35 14.68 -8.63
N TYR A 165 -11.33 13.52 -7.99
CA TYR A 165 -10.64 12.34 -8.51
C TYR A 165 -11.21 11.90 -9.87
N ALA A 166 -10.35 11.47 -10.80
CA ALA A 166 -10.76 11.04 -12.13
C ALA A 166 -11.17 9.56 -12.14
N PHE A 167 -12.30 9.26 -11.50
CA PHE A 167 -12.96 7.95 -11.59
C PHE A 167 -14.35 8.15 -12.17
N ASN A 168 -14.67 7.44 -13.25
CA ASN A 168 -16.06 7.29 -13.67
C ASN A 168 -16.81 6.34 -12.72
N GLU A 169 -18.13 6.31 -12.79
CA GLU A 169 -18.96 5.56 -11.85
C GLU A 169 -18.68 4.05 -11.89
N LEU A 170 -18.50 3.49 -13.08
CA LEU A 170 -18.16 2.08 -13.26
C LEU A 170 -16.79 1.77 -12.64
N GLN A 171 -15.75 2.55 -12.94
CA GLN A 171 -14.42 2.42 -12.36
C GLN A 171 -14.47 2.46 -10.83
N ARG A 172 -15.25 3.38 -10.25
CA ARG A 172 -15.42 3.47 -8.81
C ARG A 172 -16.10 2.23 -8.23
N LYS A 173 -17.17 1.74 -8.85
CA LYS A 173 -17.89 0.53 -8.40
C LYS A 173 -16.98 -0.69 -8.36
N LEU A 174 -16.04 -0.78 -9.32
CA LEU A 174 -15.10 -1.88 -9.49
C LEU A 174 -13.84 -1.77 -8.60
N LEU A 175 -13.66 -0.68 -7.84
CA LEU A 175 -12.58 -0.59 -6.86
C LEU A 175 -12.91 -1.46 -5.62
N PRO A 176 -11.89 -2.02 -4.96
CA PRO A 176 -12.04 -2.56 -3.61
C PRO A 176 -12.64 -1.52 -2.67
N GLU A 177 -13.47 -1.94 -1.72
CA GLU A 177 -14.20 -1.03 -0.83
C GLU A 177 -13.27 -0.02 -0.13
N CYS A 178 -12.14 -0.49 0.40
CA CYS A 178 -11.14 0.35 1.06
C CYS A 178 -10.45 1.37 0.11
N TYR A 179 -10.60 1.24 -1.20
CA TYR A 179 -10.05 2.15 -2.22
C TYR A 179 -11.11 3.07 -2.83
N LYS A 180 -12.38 2.96 -2.45
CA LYS A 180 -13.42 3.81 -3.04
C LYS A 180 -13.30 5.26 -2.52
N PRO A 181 -13.29 6.27 -3.42
CA PRO A 181 -13.41 7.66 -3.01
C PRO A 181 -14.84 7.95 -2.48
N PRO A 182 -15.01 8.89 -1.53
CA PRO A 182 -16.33 9.31 -1.05
C PRO A 182 -17.22 9.85 -2.17
N VAL A 183 -18.54 9.73 -2.01
CA VAL A 183 -19.52 10.30 -2.95
C VAL A 183 -19.32 11.81 -3.05
N GLY A 184 -19.48 12.38 -4.25
CA GLY A 184 -19.24 13.80 -4.51
C GLY A 184 -17.76 14.20 -4.70
N THR A 185 -16.82 13.28 -4.50
CA THR A 185 -15.38 13.59 -4.63
C THR A 185 -14.75 13.15 -5.96
N TYR A 186 -15.50 12.48 -6.84
CA TYR A 186 -15.01 11.93 -8.11
C TYR A 186 -15.92 12.32 -9.28
N LYS A 187 -15.36 12.37 -10.48
CA LYS A 187 -16.09 12.54 -11.74
C LYS A 187 -15.38 11.82 -12.89
N LYS A 188 -16.10 11.59 -13.99
CA LYS A 188 -15.45 11.11 -15.23
C LYS A 188 -14.38 12.13 -15.65
N GLY A 189 -13.16 11.66 -15.82
CA GLY A 189 -12.03 12.48 -16.23
C GLY A 189 -11.00 11.63 -16.97
N SER A 190 -10.10 12.29 -17.69
CA SER A 190 -8.94 11.62 -18.30
C SER A 190 -7.98 11.14 -17.20
N THR A 191 -7.53 9.88 -17.32
CA THR A 191 -6.61 9.21 -16.37
C THR A 191 -5.24 8.96 -16.94
#